data_AF-A0A968WEF9-F1
#
_entry.id   AF-A0A968WEF9-F1
#
_cell.length_a   1.000
_cell.length_b   1.000
_cell.length_c   1.000
_cell.angle_alpha   90.00
_cell.angle_beta   90.00
_cell.angle_gamma   90.00
#
_symmetry.space_group_name_H-M   'P 1'
#
loop_
_entity.id
_entity.type
_entity.pdbx_description
1 polymer ?
#
loop_
_entity_poly.entity_id
_entity_poly.type
_entity_poly.pdbx_seq_one_letter_code
_entity_poly.pdbx_strand_id
1 'polypeptide(L)' 'MLSPINIPSYDITEVIDEGLNTIIYRGVSAESQQNVILKVLAVEYPTLEQI' A
#
# COMPACT_ATOMS: atom_id res chain seq x y z
N MET A 1 -0.39 10.09 -12.71
CA MET A 1 -0.77 10.72 -11.42
C MET A 1 -1.10 9.57 -10.48
N LEU A 2 -0.41 9.44 -9.35
CA LEU A 2 -0.70 8.39 -8.37
C LEU A 2 -2.09 8.66 -7.80
N SER A 3 -3.05 7.78 -8.08
CA SER A 3 -4.36 7.84 -7.44
C SER A 3 -4.14 7.71 -5.93
N PRO A 4 -4.60 8.66 -5.10
CA PRO A 4 -4.41 8.57 -3.67
C PRO A 4 -5.16 7.34 -3.17
N ILE A 5 -4.43 6.30 -2.78
CA ILE A 5 -5.04 5.16 -2.12
C ILE A 5 -5.46 5.61 -0.73
N ASN A 6 -6.75 5.48 -0.43
CA ASN A 6 -7.29 5.78 0.88
C ASN A 6 -7.36 4.47 1.67
N ILE A 7 -6.43 4.27 2.60
CA ILE A 7 -6.45 3.13 3.52
C ILE A 7 -7.00 3.64 4.87
N PRO A 8 -8.22 3.23 5.26
CA PRO A 8 -8.83 3.70 6.50
C PRO A 8 -7.90 3.50 7.70
N SER A 9 -7.88 4.49 8.61
CA SER A 9 -7.03 4.51 9.80
C SER A 9 -5.53 4.67 9.57
N TYR A 10 -5.10 4.93 8.33
CA TYR A 10 -3.69 5.22 8.01
C TYR A 10 -3.58 6.46 7.13
N ASP A 11 -2.70 7.38 7.53
CA ASP A 11 -2.31 8.50 6.70
C ASP A 11 -1.08 8.10 5.86
N ILE A 12 -1.25 8.00 4.54
CA ILE A 12 -0.21 7.56 3.62
C ILE A 12 0.65 8.75 3.20
N THR A 13 1.94 8.68 3.50
CA THR A 13 2.89 9.78 3.26
C THR A 13 3.78 9.54 2.05
N GLU A 14 4.02 8.29 1.68
CA GLU A 14 4.96 7.92 0.62
C GLU A 14 4.64 6.53 0.04
N VAL A 15 4.87 6.36 -1.26
CA VAL A 15 5.03 5.05 -1.89
C VAL A 15 6.51 4.69 -1.87
N ILE A 16 6.88 3.65 -1.13
CA ILE A 16 8.28 3.23 -0.98
C ILE A 16 8.71 2.38 -2.17
N ASP A 17 7.83 1.46 -2.60
CA ASP A 17 8.11 0.51 -3.66
C ASP A 17 6.83 0.07 -4.35
N GLU A 18 6.91 -0.15 -5.65
CA GLU A 18 5.82 -0.66 -6.48
C GLU A 18 6.32 -1.89 -7.24
N GLY A 19 5.96 -3.07 -6.74
CA GLY A 19 6.24 -4.34 -7.37
C GLY A 19 5.06 -4.83 -8.20
N LEU A 20 5.26 -5.93 -8.94
CA LEU A 20 4.28 -6.50 -9.88
C LEU A 20 2.87 -6.65 -9.31
N ASN A 21 2.74 -7.18 -8.09
CA ASN A 21 1.45 -7.46 -7.45
C ASN A 21 1.31 -6.80 -6.08
N THR A 22 2.29 -5.97 -5.68
CA THR A 22 2.31 -5.41 -4.34
C THR A 22 2.85 -4.00 -4.34
N ILE A 23 2.23 -3.13 -3.56
CA ILE A 23 2.71 -1.77 -3.33
C ILE A 23 3.04 -1.63 -1.85
N ILE A 24 4.22 -1.06 -1.56
CA ILE A 24 4.67 -0.78 -0.21
C ILE A 24 4.51 0.72 0.05
N TYR A 25 3.76 1.05 1.10
CA TYR A 25 3.52 2.42 1.53
C TYR A 25 4.19 2.71 2.88
N ARG A 26 4.62 3.95 3.05
CA ARG A 26 4.92 4.55 4.36
C ARG A 26 3.70 5.33 4.82
N GLY A 27 3.36 5.22 6.09
CA GLY A 27 2.30 6.02 6.67
C GLY A 27 2.39 6.17 8.17
N VAL A 28 1.37 6.82 8.73
CA VAL A 28 1.17 6.99 10.16
C VAL A 28 -0.16 6.34 10.53
N SER A 29 -0.16 5.50 11.56
CA SER A 29 -1.40 4.97 12.14
C SER A 29 -2.17 6.08 12.83
N ALA A 30 -3.44 6.28 12.46
CA ALA A 30 -4.29 7.29 13.09
C ALA A 30 -4.55 6.98 14.59
N GLU A 31 -4.60 5.69 14.95
CA GLU A 31 -4.87 5.23 16.32
C GLU A 31 -3.69 5.43 17.25
N SER A 32 -2.49 4.98 16.85
CA SER A 32 -1.31 4.97 17.72
C SER A 32 -0.34 6.11 17.45
N GLN A 33 -0.55 6.89 16.38
CA GLN A 33 0.37 7.92 15.90
C GLN A 33 1.79 7.38 15.60
N GLN A 34 1.91 6.08 15.33
CA GLN A 34 3.19 5.45 15.02
C GLN A 34 3.43 5.40 13.52
N ASN A 35 4.70 5.50 13.13
CA ASN A 35 5.15 5.24 11.76
C ASN A 35 4.95 3.76 11.43
N VAL A 36 4.36 3.48 10.28
CA VAL A 36 4.07 2.12 9.81
C VAL A 36 4.51 1.92 8.36
N ILE A 37 4.73 0.66 8.01
CA ILE A 37 4.95 0.20 6.64
C ILE A 37 3.78 -0.71 6.28
N LEU A 38 3.08 -0.40 5.19
CA LEU A 38 1.92 -1.14 4.72
C LEU A 38 2.29 -1.82 3.40
N LYS A 39 2.23 -3.16 3.36
CA LYS A 39 2.35 -3.93 2.12
C LYS A 39 0.96 -4.32 1.63
N VAL A 40 0.52 -3.71 0.54
CA VAL A 40 -0.81 -3.92 -0.03
C VAL A 40 -0.68 -4.79 -1.28
N LEU A 41 -1.57 -5.78 -1.41
CA LEU A 41 -1.69 -6.56 -2.65
C LEU A 41 -2.48 -5.74 -3.68
N ALA A 42 -1.93 -5.58 -4.89
CA ALA A 42 -2.70 -5.07 -6.01
C ALA A 42 -3.85 -6.05 -6.30
N VAL A 43 -5.09 -5.55 -6.41
CA VAL A 43 -6.31 -6.37 -6.59
C VAL A 43 -6.46 -6.90 -8.02
N GLU A 44 -5.51 -6.62 -8.91
CA GLU A 44 -5.41 -7.35 -10.16
C GLU A 44 -5.16 -8.83 -9.81
N TYR A 45 -6.22 -9.63 -9.91
CA TYR A 45 -6.19 -11.08 -9.72
C TYR A 45 -4.92 -11.64 -10.36
N PRO A 46 -4.17 -12.55 -9.70
CA PRO A 46 -3.01 -13.12 -10.33
C PRO A 46 -3.43 -13.72 -11.67
N THR A 47 -2.81 -13.25 -12.76
CA THR A 47 -3.02 -13.90 -14.05
C THR A 47 -2.44 -15.29 -13.97
N LEU A 48 -2.95 -16.21 -14.80
CA LEU A 48 -2.51 -17.61 -14.80
C LEU A 48 -1.00 -17.77 -15.00
N GLU A 49 -0.30 -16.74 -15.51
CA GLU A 49 1.16 -16.72 -15.63
C GLU A 49 1.91 -16.52 -14.29
N GLN A 50 1.21 -16.20 -13.21
CA GLN A 50 1.79 -15.87 -11.89
C GLN A 50 1.67 -16.99 -10.84
N ILE A 51 1.17 -18.18 -11.24
CA ILE A 51 1.00 -19.38 -10.38
C ILE A 51 2.07 -20.43 -10.68
#